data_AF-A0A840BSH6-F1
#
_entry.id   AF-A0A840BSH6-F1
#
_cell.length_a   1.000
_cell.length_b   1.000
_cell.length_c   1.000
_cell.angle_alpha   90.00
_cell.angle_beta   90.00
_cell.angle_gamma   90.00
#
_symmetry.space_group_name_H-M   'P 1'
#
loop_
_entity.id
_entity.type
_entity.pdbx_description
1 polymer ?
#
loop_
_entity_poly.entity_id
_entity_poly.type
_entity_poly.pdbx_seq_one_letter_code
_entity_poly.pdbx_strand_id
1 'polypeptide(L)'
;MKIPALLVSLALALSACTMAASKRQSVETVSSEAAPAAAGAVSRFRAASGLGPVTPDEALNAAARQQARAMAEKDVLSHEAAGSFWSRMDGTGRRFTHGAENIAMGQRSLEEAMEDWRRSPEHRRNMLQNPASHIGFARARAGGRD
;
A
#
# COMPACT_ATOMS: atom_id res chain seq x y z
N MET A 1 22.06 -68.71 29.29
CA MET A 1 20.65 -68.60 28.86
C MET A 1 20.02 -67.40 29.56
N LYS A 2 19.31 -66.55 28.80
CA LYS A 2 18.52 -65.35 29.17
C LYS A 2 19.25 -63.99 29.08
N ILE A 3 18.98 -63.31 27.96
CA ILE A 3 19.20 -61.89 27.65
C ILE A 3 17.96 -61.11 28.11
N PRO A 4 18.10 -59.90 28.71
CA PRO A 4 17.07 -58.87 28.59
C PRO A 4 17.68 -57.59 27.98
N ALA A 5 17.37 -57.32 26.71
CA ALA A 5 16.31 -56.40 26.29
C ALA A 5 16.71 -54.92 26.46
N LEU A 6 17.31 -54.39 25.39
CA LEU A 6 17.58 -53.00 25.12
C LEU A 6 16.25 -52.21 25.13
N LEU A 7 16.11 -51.23 26.02
CA LEU A 7 15.05 -50.22 25.94
C LEU A 7 15.53 -49.09 25.02
N VAL A 8 15.11 -49.16 23.75
CA VAL A 8 15.23 -48.04 22.81
C VAL A 8 14.11 -47.06 23.13
N SER A 9 14.45 -45.95 23.80
CA SER A 9 13.52 -44.83 23.96
C SER A 9 13.36 -44.13 22.61
N LEU A 10 12.24 -44.41 21.94
CA LEU A 10 11.80 -43.70 20.74
C LEU A 10 11.34 -42.29 21.14
N ALA A 11 12.19 -41.29 20.90
CA ALA A 11 11.81 -39.89 21.02
C ALA A 11 10.85 -39.53 19.87
N LEU A 12 9.56 -39.43 20.17
CA LEU A 12 8.57 -38.85 19.26
C LEU A 12 8.76 -37.33 19.25
N ALA A 13 9.52 -36.82 18.29
CA ALA A 13 9.56 -35.40 17.99
C ALA A 13 8.28 -35.01 17.25
N LEU A 14 7.25 -34.53 17.98
CA LEU A 14 6.11 -33.86 17.34
C LEU A 14 6.61 -32.51 16.81
N SER A 15 6.90 -32.47 15.50
CA SER A 15 7.14 -31.23 14.78
C SER A 15 5.85 -30.42 14.75
N ALA A 16 5.70 -29.49 15.68
CA ALA A 16 4.63 -28.51 15.66
C ALA A 16 4.85 -27.59 14.45
N CYS A 17 4.09 -27.82 13.37
CA CYS A 17 3.92 -26.82 12.32
C CYS A 17 3.22 -25.61 12.96
N THR A 18 4.00 -24.65 13.45
CA THR A 18 3.50 -23.33 13.81
C THR A 18 3.04 -22.65 12.52
N MET A 19 1.76 -22.79 12.18
CA MET A 19 1.08 -21.84 11.30
C MET A 19 1.15 -20.48 12.00
N ALA A 20 2.12 -19.66 11.62
CA ALA A 20 2.14 -18.26 11.99
C ALA A 20 0.93 -17.59 11.35
N ALA A 21 -0.20 -17.58 12.06
CA ALA A 21 -1.30 -16.69 11.71
C ALA A 21 -0.73 -15.27 11.78
N SER A 22 -0.60 -14.61 10.62
CA SER A 22 -0.21 -13.20 10.56
C SER A 22 -1.18 -12.41 11.42
N LYS A 23 -0.68 -11.90 12.54
CA LYS A 23 -1.48 -11.16 13.50
C LYS A 23 -1.87 -9.86 12.82
N ARG A 24 -3.14 -9.69 12.43
CA ARG A 24 -3.69 -8.43 11.90
C ARG A 24 -3.14 -7.28 12.73
N GLN A 25 -2.45 -6.36 12.07
CA GLN A 25 -1.78 -5.27 12.75
C GLN A 25 -2.81 -4.17 13.05
N SER A 26 -2.81 -3.64 14.27
CA SER A 26 -3.66 -2.49 14.60
C SER A 26 -3.11 -1.26 13.85
N VAL A 27 -3.93 -0.68 12.99
CA VAL A 27 -3.59 0.58 12.32
C VAL A 27 -3.64 1.72 13.34
N GLU A 28 -2.48 2.34 13.56
CA GLU A 28 -2.27 3.47 14.48
C GLU A 28 -2.86 4.75 13.91
N THR A 29 -2.59 5.05 12.63
CA THR A 29 -3.06 6.26 11.96
C THR A 29 -3.45 5.97 10.52
N VAL A 30 -4.43 6.72 10.00
CA VAL A 30 -4.72 6.83 8.57
C VAL A 30 -5.03 8.30 8.30
N SER A 31 -4.30 8.93 7.40
CA SER A 31 -4.40 10.37 7.15
C SER A 31 -4.27 10.70 5.67
N SER A 32 -5.03 11.71 5.24
CA SER A 32 -4.90 12.38 3.94
C SER A 32 -4.35 13.80 4.08
N GLU A 33 -3.80 14.18 5.24
CA GLU A 33 -3.29 15.54 5.49
C GLU A 33 -2.16 15.93 4.52
N ALA A 34 -1.37 14.96 4.07
CA ALA A 34 -0.31 15.19 3.09
C ALA A 34 -0.82 15.31 1.64
N ALA A 35 -2.13 15.21 1.38
CA ALA A 35 -2.67 15.25 0.02
C ALA A 35 -2.35 16.56 -0.74
N PRO A 36 -2.45 17.76 -0.14
CA PRO A 36 -2.02 18.99 -0.81
C PRO A 36 -0.53 18.99 -1.16
N ALA A 37 0.32 18.49 -0.26
CA ALA A 37 1.76 18.39 -0.49
C ALA A 37 2.09 17.40 -1.63
N ALA A 38 1.45 16.23 -1.63
CA ALA A 38 1.59 15.21 -2.66
C ALA A 38 1.12 15.74 -4.03
N ALA A 39 -0.04 16.39 -4.09
CA ALA A 39 -0.54 17.01 -5.31
C ALA A 39 0.40 18.09 -5.85
N GLY A 40 0.98 18.92 -4.97
CA GLY A 40 1.99 19.91 -5.34
C GLY A 40 3.26 19.26 -5.91
N ALA A 41 3.75 18.18 -5.28
CA ALA A 41 4.94 17.46 -5.74
C ALA A 41 4.73 16.76 -7.09
N VAL A 42 3.57 16.13 -7.29
CA VAL A 42 3.18 15.52 -8.58
C VAL A 42 2.97 16.59 -9.64
N SER A 43 2.30 17.70 -9.31
CA SER A 43 2.09 18.80 -10.26
C SER A 43 3.40 19.43 -10.75
N ARG A 44 4.38 19.64 -9.87
CA ARG A 44 5.73 20.10 -10.28
C ARG A 44 6.41 19.10 -11.21
N PHE A 45 6.28 17.80 -10.93
CA PHE A 45 6.84 16.76 -11.76
C PHE A 45 6.18 16.67 -13.16
N ARG A 46 4.85 16.84 -13.20
CA ARG A 46 4.06 16.91 -14.44
C ARG A 46 4.41 18.14 -15.26
N ALA A 47 4.55 19.31 -14.63
CA ALA A 47 4.95 20.55 -15.29
C ALA A 47 6.33 20.44 -15.96
N ALA A 48 7.30 19.80 -15.29
CA ALA A 48 8.61 19.51 -15.88
C ALA A 48 8.57 18.57 -17.10
N SER A 49 7.43 17.89 -17.31
CA SER A 49 7.16 17.01 -18.45
C SER A 49 6.16 17.61 -19.44
N GLY A 50 5.85 18.90 -19.33
CA GLY A 50 4.90 19.59 -20.23
C GLY A 50 3.42 19.27 -19.99
N LEU A 51 3.07 18.66 -18.84
CA LEU A 51 1.70 18.30 -18.48
C LEU A 51 1.10 19.28 -17.46
N GLY A 52 -0.24 19.41 -17.48
CA GLY A 52 -0.98 20.22 -16.53
C GLY A 52 -0.94 19.68 -15.10
N PRO A 53 -1.26 20.51 -14.08
CA PRO A 53 -1.26 20.12 -12.68
C PRO A 53 -2.41 19.16 -12.36
N VAL A 54 -2.34 18.55 -11.16
CA VAL A 54 -3.43 17.78 -10.56
C VAL A 54 -3.90 18.47 -9.27
N THR A 55 -5.20 18.39 -9.01
CA THR A 55 -5.82 18.95 -7.80
C THR A 55 -6.25 17.84 -6.84
N PRO A 56 -6.03 17.97 -5.52
CA PRO A 56 -6.56 17.02 -4.54
C PRO A 56 -8.08 16.86 -4.69
N ASP A 57 -8.54 15.62 -4.55
CA ASP A 57 -9.96 15.31 -4.62
C ASP A 57 -10.38 14.41 -3.46
N GLU A 58 -11.44 14.80 -2.75
CA GLU A 58 -11.81 14.11 -1.51
C GLU A 58 -12.37 12.70 -1.73
N ALA A 59 -13.03 12.46 -2.88
CA ALA A 59 -13.47 11.11 -3.24
C ALA A 59 -12.25 10.20 -3.50
N LEU A 60 -11.22 10.72 -4.19
CA LEU A 60 -9.98 9.98 -4.38
C LEU A 60 -9.20 9.80 -3.06
N ASN A 61 -9.20 10.79 -2.17
CA ASN A 61 -8.61 10.66 -0.83
C ASN A 61 -9.31 9.56 -0.02
N ALA A 62 -10.65 9.46 -0.09
CA ALA A 62 -11.40 8.41 0.58
C ALA A 62 -11.00 7.01 0.09
N ALA A 63 -10.90 6.83 -1.23
CA ALA A 63 -10.42 5.57 -1.82
C ALA A 63 -8.96 5.27 -1.44
N ALA A 64 -8.08 6.28 -1.41
CA ALA A 64 -6.69 6.13 -0.97
C ALA A 64 -6.61 5.72 0.51
N ARG A 65 -7.42 6.32 1.39
CA ARG A 65 -7.48 5.94 2.82
C ARG A 65 -7.94 4.51 3.01
N GLN A 66 -8.95 4.08 2.26
CA GLN A 66 -9.45 2.71 2.29
C GLN A 66 -8.33 1.72 1.92
N GLN A 67 -7.61 2.00 0.84
CA GLN A 67 -6.51 1.17 0.35
C GLN A 67 -5.32 1.16 1.32
N ALA A 68 -4.84 2.33 1.76
CA ALA A 68 -3.73 2.45 2.70
C ALA A 68 -4.03 1.74 4.02
N ARG A 69 -5.23 1.93 4.58
CA ARG A 69 -5.70 1.22 5.77
C ARG A 69 -5.64 -0.29 5.57
N ALA A 70 -6.17 -0.79 4.45
CA ALA A 70 -6.23 -2.24 4.20
C ALA A 70 -4.83 -2.85 4.00
N MET A 71 -3.91 -2.14 3.34
CA MET A 71 -2.51 -2.56 3.24
C MET A 71 -1.85 -2.64 4.62
N ALA A 72 -2.07 -1.63 5.46
CA ALA A 72 -1.52 -1.58 6.81
C ALA A 72 -2.12 -2.64 7.75
N GLU A 73 -3.44 -2.89 7.72
CA GLU A 73 -4.09 -3.93 8.53
C GLU A 73 -3.60 -5.34 8.20
N LYS A 74 -3.28 -5.57 6.93
CA LYS A 74 -2.87 -6.87 6.39
C LYS A 74 -1.36 -7.06 6.33
N ASP A 75 -0.59 -5.99 6.57
CA ASP A 75 0.86 -5.93 6.38
C ASP A 75 1.29 -6.43 4.98
N VAL A 76 0.64 -5.91 3.93
CA VAL A 76 0.93 -6.26 2.53
C VAL A 76 0.98 -5.04 1.62
N LEU A 77 1.94 -5.02 0.69
CA LEU A 77 1.95 -4.09 -0.44
C LEU A 77 1.19 -4.74 -1.61
N SER A 78 -0.08 -4.36 -1.79
CA SER A 78 -0.94 -4.97 -2.81
C SER A 78 -1.98 -3.99 -3.34
N HIS A 79 -2.10 -3.89 -4.66
CA HIS A 79 -3.14 -3.10 -5.35
C HIS A 79 -4.58 -3.57 -5.08
N GLU A 80 -4.74 -4.76 -4.50
CA GLU A 80 -6.03 -5.42 -4.25
C GLU A 80 -6.42 -5.44 -2.76
N ALA A 81 -5.64 -4.79 -1.88
CA ALA A 81 -5.83 -4.89 -0.43
C ALA A 81 -7.24 -4.47 0.03
N ALA A 82 -7.86 -3.48 -0.62
CA ALA A 82 -9.25 -3.08 -0.40
C ALA A 82 -10.17 -3.36 -1.61
N GLY A 83 -9.90 -4.44 -2.35
CA GLY A 83 -10.53 -4.73 -3.64
C GLY A 83 -9.78 -4.05 -4.80
N SER A 84 -10.25 -4.19 -6.03
CA SER A 84 -9.55 -3.64 -7.19
C SER A 84 -9.58 -2.11 -7.23
N PHE A 85 -8.64 -1.49 -7.94
CA PHE A 85 -8.61 -0.03 -8.14
C PHE A 85 -9.98 0.51 -8.59
N TRP A 86 -10.56 -0.10 -9.63
CA TRP A 86 -11.85 0.33 -10.18
C TRP A 86 -13.01 0.11 -9.21
N SER A 87 -13.03 -1.00 -8.46
CA SER A 87 -14.04 -1.22 -7.43
C SER A 87 -14.01 -0.13 -6.35
N ARG A 88 -12.81 0.34 -5.95
CA ARG A 88 -12.68 1.46 -5.01
C ARG A 88 -13.12 2.78 -5.63
N MET A 89 -12.79 3.03 -6.90
CA MET A 89 -13.22 4.24 -7.62
C MET A 89 -14.75 4.30 -7.76
N ASP A 90 -15.40 3.19 -8.11
CA ASP A 90 -16.87 3.10 -8.20
C ASP A 90 -17.53 3.38 -6.85
N GLY A 91 -16.91 2.92 -5.76
CA GLY A 91 -17.35 3.18 -4.38
C GLY A 91 -17.32 4.66 -3.98
N THR A 92 -16.65 5.54 -4.74
CA THR A 92 -16.63 6.99 -4.46
C THR A 92 -17.89 7.72 -4.93
N GLY A 93 -18.74 7.08 -5.73
CA GLY A 93 -19.90 7.72 -6.35
C GLY A 93 -19.56 8.68 -7.50
N ARG A 94 -18.27 8.82 -7.85
CA ARG A 94 -17.80 9.58 -9.01
C ARG A 94 -17.47 8.64 -10.16
N ARG A 95 -17.69 9.11 -11.39
CA ARG A 95 -17.33 8.37 -12.61
C ARG A 95 -15.95 8.78 -13.09
N PHE A 96 -15.05 7.82 -13.15
CA PHE A 96 -13.72 7.97 -13.75
C PHE A 96 -13.60 7.03 -14.94
N THR A 97 -13.06 7.51 -16.05
CA THR A 97 -12.82 6.71 -17.26
C THR A 97 -11.37 6.29 -17.42
N HIS A 98 -10.46 6.96 -16.70
CA HIS A 98 -9.03 6.70 -16.69
C HIS A 98 -8.50 6.96 -15.28
N GLY A 99 -7.51 6.18 -14.87
CA GLY A 99 -6.83 6.36 -13.59
C GLY A 99 -5.65 5.41 -13.49
N ALA A 100 -4.79 5.66 -12.50
CA ALA A 100 -3.67 4.82 -12.15
C ALA A 100 -3.39 4.95 -10.66
N GLU A 101 -2.70 3.97 -10.10
CA GLU A 101 -2.35 3.94 -8.69
C GLU A 101 -0.85 3.72 -8.52
N ASN A 102 -0.25 4.50 -7.63
CA ASN A 102 1.04 4.19 -7.03
C ASN A 102 0.82 3.82 -5.57
N ILE A 103 1.47 2.75 -5.13
CA ILE A 103 1.52 2.34 -3.73
C ILE A 103 2.98 2.26 -3.29
N ALA A 104 3.21 2.43 -2.00
CA ALA A 104 4.51 2.32 -1.36
C ALA A 104 4.31 1.82 0.08
N MET A 105 5.36 1.26 0.66
CA MET A 105 5.39 0.78 2.05
C MET A 105 6.84 0.78 2.53
N GLY A 106 7.08 1.28 3.73
CA GLY A 106 8.38 1.34 4.38
C GLY A 106 9.17 2.65 4.20
N GLN A 107 8.71 3.56 3.35
CA GLN A 107 9.29 4.90 3.22
C GLN A 107 9.00 5.74 4.46
N ARG A 108 9.94 6.59 4.86
CA ARG A 108 9.84 7.40 6.09
C ARG A 108 9.19 8.75 5.85
N SER A 109 9.06 9.17 4.58
CA SER A 109 8.43 10.43 4.23
C SER A 109 7.80 10.40 2.85
N LEU A 110 6.97 11.41 2.57
CA LEU A 110 6.40 11.64 1.24
C LEU A 110 7.51 11.88 0.20
N GLU A 111 8.56 12.61 0.56
CA GLU A 111 9.69 12.91 -0.33
C GLU A 111 10.40 11.63 -0.77
N GLU A 112 10.65 10.70 0.16
CA GLU A 112 11.27 9.40 -0.13
C GLU A 112 10.39 8.57 -1.07
N ALA A 113 9.08 8.48 -0.81
CA ALA A 113 8.14 7.80 -1.70
C ALA A 113 8.07 8.44 -3.10
N MET A 114 8.06 9.77 -3.17
CA MET A 114 8.06 10.50 -4.45
C MET A 114 9.36 10.28 -5.24
N GLU A 115 10.51 10.17 -4.57
CA GLU A 115 11.78 9.85 -5.22
C GLU A 115 11.80 8.43 -5.78
N ASP A 116 11.37 7.45 -4.99
CA ASP A 116 11.25 6.05 -5.43
C ASP A 116 10.32 5.92 -6.64
N TRP A 117 9.16 6.58 -6.59
CA TRP A 117 8.22 6.58 -7.72
C TRP A 117 8.77 7.28 -8.96
N ARG A 118 9.60 8.33 -8.82
CA ARG A 118 10.22 9.00 -9.98
C ARG A 118 11.30 8.15 -10.66
N ARG A 119 12.02 7.35 -9.87
CA ARG A 119 13.10 6.46 -10.35
C ARG A 119 12.57 5.19 -10.99
N SER A 120 11.36 4.75 -10.63
CA SER A 120 10.71 3.59 -11.23
C SER A 120 9.95 3.97 -12.53
N PRO A 121 10.25 3.35 -13.69
CA PRO A 121 9.55 3.63 -14.94
C PRO A 121 8.03 3.45 -14.86
N GLU A 122 7.57 2.42 -14.17
CA GLU A 122 6.14 2.10 -14.00
C GLU A 122 5.41 3.16 -13.17
N HIS A 123 5.93 3.49 -11.98
CA HIS A 123 5.34 4.52 -11.12
C HIS A 123 5.43 5.92 -11.73
N ARG A 124 6.52 6.21 -12.45
CA ARG A 124 6.71 7.45 -13.21
C ARG A 124 5.62 7.60 -14.26
N ARG A 125 5.32 6.55 -15.03
CA ARG A 125 4.26 6.59 -16.05
C ARG A 125 2.91 6.95 -15.44
N ASN A 126 2.59 6.42 -14.26
CA ASN A 126 1.34 6.74 -13.57
C ASN A 126 1.27 8.22 -13.15
N MET A 127 2.33 8.79 -12.59
CA MET A 127 2.36 10.22 -12.25
C MET A 127 2.24 11.15 -13.47
N LEU A 128 2.66 10.67 -14.64
CA LEU A 128 2.58 11.38 -15.92
C LEU A 128 1.35 10.99 -16.76
N GLN A 129 0.39 10.26 -16.19
CA GLN A 129 -0.80 9.86 -16.93
C GLN A 129 -1.56 11.11 -17.44
N ASN A 130 -1.86 11.11 -18.73
CA ASN A 130 -2.72 12.10 -19.38
C ASN A 130 -4.05 11.41 -19.72
N PRO A 131 -5.23 11.99 -19.42
CA PRO A 131 -5.49 13.37 -19.00
C PRO A 131 -5.76 13.52 -17.48
N ALA A 132 -4.88 13.00 -16.61
CA ALA A 132 -5.11 13.14 -15.16
C ALA A 132 -5.14 14.63 -14.73
N SER A 133 -6.20 15.02 -14.03
CA SER A 133 -6.42 16.38 -13.48
C SER A 133 -6.74 16.37 -11.99
N HIS A 134 -7.00 15.20 -11.41
CA HIS A 134 -7.30 15.01 -10.00
C HIS A 134 -6.37 13.93 -9.40
N ILE A 135 -6.11 14.03 -8.11
CA ILE A 135 -5.30 13.07 -7.36
C ILE A 135 -5.89 12.87 -5.97
N GLY A 136 -5.79 11.64 -5.45
CA GLY A 136 -6.00 11.34 -4.04
C GLY A 136 -4.70 10.87 -3.41
N PHE A 137 -4.55 11.11 -2.11
CA PHE A 137 -3.42 10.60 -1.34
C PHE A 137 -3.83 10.25 0.08
N ALA A 138 -3.27 9.16 0.58
CA ALA A 138 -3.37 8.80 1.99
C ALA A 138 -2.15 7.99 2.41
N ARG A 139 -1.85 8.08 3.71
CA ARG A 139 -0.86 7.24 4.39
C ARG A 139 -1.55 6.54 5.55
N ALA A 140 -1.17 5.30 5.83
CA ALA A 140 -1.55 4.59 7.04
C ALA A 140 -0.29 4.15 7.78
N ARG A 141 -0.34 4.05 9.11
CA ARG A 141 0.76 3.55 9.93
C ARG A 141 0.28 2.38 10.77
N ALA A 142 1.03 1.28 10.80
CA ALA A 142 0.75 0.13 11.66
C ALA A 142 2.06 -0.46 12.20
N GLY A 143 2.10 -0.71 13.53
CA GLY A 143 3.28 -1.11 14.33
C GLY A 143 4.59 -0.56 13.80
N GLY A 144 4.66 0.77 13.79
CA GLY A 144 5.88 1.51 13.51
C GLY A 144 6.26 1.68 12.03
N ARG A 145 5.49 1.14 11.08
CA ARG A 145 5.75 1.27 9.63
C ARG A 145 4.61 1.99 8.93
N ASP A 146 4.98 2.81 7.94
CA ASP A 146 4.09 3.50 7.00
C ASP A 146 3.95 2.69 5.69
#